data_AF-A0A7S3SGD2-F1
#
_entry.id   AF-A0A7S3SGD2-F1
#
_cell.length_a   1.000
_cell.length_b   1.000
_cell.length_c   1.000
_cell.angle_alpha   90.00
_cell.angle_beta   90.00
_cell.angle_gamma   90.00
#
_symmetry.space_group_name_H-M   'P 1'
#
loop_
_entity.id
_entity.type
_entity.pdbx_description
1 polymer ?
#
loop_
_entity_poly.entity_id
_entity_poly.type
_entity_poly.pdbx_seq_one_letter_code
_entity_poly.pdbx_strand_id
1 'polypeptide(L)'
;MKVGALALLREGRSFEMLTGGEHWRWTRRMDEAFGVRVLTVEVSERASAAALLVDDDDALDAKPPLAHAHDDTIMLVEPLGAGEWATFSARFLFLRPAADSFRSVELGELLLDDGLRGMLYVKGVWIADMRAEYNLGSGLNLTHLCLDRDRRAVVHASDLESQSAALWVRAIGTRPRLAARVLELMQQPMPGADVRRVSEFLGGKAGVADAIASAWFAQHGGDAVPIAQGDLALLCGPSGLGDLAALEKRLGRRLVLVSQQVLDVLGHSVRRRRALLSLSLTLSRARTPCSDVPPRASPPS
;
A
#
# COMPACT_ATOMS: atom_id res chain seq x y z
N MET A 1 -10.04 17.77 -23.45
CA MET A 1 -11.05 17.09 -24.30
C MET A 1 -10.51 16.77 -25.69
N LYS A 2 -10.11 17.76 -26.50
CA LYS A 2 -9.64 17.58 -27.91
C LYS A 2 -8.61 16.45 -28.12
N VAL A 3 -7.58 16.38 -27.28
CA VAL A 3 -6.52 15.34 -27.38
C VAL A 3 -7.09 13.94 -27.09
N GLY A 4 -7.99 13.81 -26.12
CA GLY A 4 -8.65 12.54 -25.79
C GLY A 4 -9.57 12.06 -26.91
N ALA A 5 -10.39 12.97 -27.45
CA ALA A 5 -11.24 12.69 -28.61
C ALA A 5 -10.40 12.21 -29.81
N LEU A 6 -9.30 12.90 -30.10
CA LEU A 6 -8.39 12.52 -31.18
C LEU A 6 -7.74 11.16 -30.96
N ALA A 7 -7.38 10.81 -29.72
CA ALA A 7 -6.83 9.51 -29.38
C ALA A 7 -7.85 8.38 -29.63
N LEU A 8 -9.08 8.56 -29.14
CA LEU A 8 -10.19 7.60 -29.37
C LEU A 8 -10.44 7.40 -30.87
N LEU A 9 -10.52 8.48 -31.64
CA LEU A 9 -10.72 8.42 -33.10
C LEU A 9 -9.55 7.76 -33.84
N ARG A 10 -8.31 7.84 -33.32
CA ARG A 10 -7.15 7.16 -33.89
C ARG A 10 -7.15 5.66 -33.60
N GLU A 11 -7.75 5.24 -32.49
CA GLU A 11 -7.98 3.83 -32.16
C GLU A 11 -9.20 3.24 -32.89
N GLY A 12 -9.87 4.02 -33.74
CA GLY A 12 -11.04 3.55 -34.49
C GLY A 12 -12.34 3.59 -33.67
N ARG A 13 -12.39 4.37 -32.59
CA ARG A 13 -13.59 4.55 -31.78
C ARG A 13 -14.34 5.83 -32.16
N SER A 14 -15.66 5.80 -32.10
CA SER A 14 -16.50 6.98 -32.11
C SER A 14 -16.42 7.71 -30.77
N PHE A 15 -16.57 9.03 -30.83
CA PHE A 15 -16.67 9.88 -29.65
C PHE A 15 -17.71 10.97 -29.90
N GLU A 16 -18.76 10.96 -29.09
CA GLU A 16 -19.81 11.97 -29.12
C GLU A 16 -20.02 12.54 -27.72
N MET A 17 -20.49 13.78 -27.65
CA MET A 17 -20.79 14.44 -26.38
C MET A 17 -22.15 15.11 -26.46
N LEU A 18 -23.01 14.87 -25.48
CA LEU A 18 -24.29 15.55 -25.32
C LEU A 18 -24.14 16.52 -24.15
N THR A 19 -24.38 17.81 -24.33
CA THR A 19 -24.22 18.80 -23.26
C THR A 19 -25.10 20.01 -23.51
N GLY A 20 -25.85 20.49 -22.51
CA GLY A 20 -26.56 21.77 -22.57
C GLY A 20 -27.45 21.97 -23.79
N GLY A 21 -28.17 20.94 -24.22
CA GLY A 21 -29.03 20.98 -25.42
C GLY A 21 -28.30 20.78 -26.75
N GLU A 22 -26.99 20.53 -26.74
CA GLU A 22 -26.19 20.30 -27.94
C GLU A 22 -25.70 18.85 -28.02
N HIS A 23 -25.56 18.34 -29.25
CA HIS A 23 -24.91 17.09 -29.60
C HIS A 23 -23.68 17.37 -30.45
N TRP A 24 -22.52 17.00 -29.92
CA TRP A 24 -21.21 17.22 -30.50
C TRP A 24 -20.66 15.89 -31.00
N ARG A 25 -20.60 15.72 -32.32
CA ARG A 25 -19.97 14.56 -32.96
C ARG A 25 -18.55 14.91 -33.39
N TRP A 26 -17.57 14.14 -32.91
CA TRP A 26 -16.16 14.34 -33.22
C TRP A 26 -15.75 13.41 -34.36
N THR A 27 -15.16 13.97 -35.42
CA THR A 27 -14.70 13.20 -36.59
C THR A 27 -13.34 13.69 -37.08
N ARG A 28 -12.70 12.92 -37.96
CA ARG A 28 -11.49 13.34 -38.68
C ARG A 28 -11.83 13.53 -40.15
N ARG A 29 -11.76 14.76 -40.65
CA ARG A 29 -12.02 15.08 -42.06
C ARG A 29 -10.78 15.62 -42.73
N MET A 30 -10.66 15.39 -44.04
CA MET A 30 -9.63 16.06 -44.83
C MET A 30 -10.01 17.53 -44.91
N ASP A 31 -9.07 18.40 -44.56
CA ASP A 31 -9.20 19.83 -44.79
C ASP A 31 -8.44 20.18 -46.08
N GLU A 32 -9.14 20.78 -47.04
CA GLU A 32 -8.58 21.10 -48.35
C GLU A 32 -7.53 22.23 -48.27
N ALA A 33 -7.64 23.15 -47.32
CA ALA A 33 -6.70 24.26 -47.16
C ALA A 33 -5.37 23.78 -46.58
N PHE A 34 -5.39 22.80 -45.68
CA PHE A 34 -4.18 22.24 -45.08
C PHE A 34 -3.67 20.96 -45.74
N GLY A 35 -4.48 20.29 -46.58
CA GLY A 35 -4.13 19.02 -47.21
C GLY A 35 -3.92 17.86 -46.22
N VAL A 36 -4.47 17.98 -45.00
CA VAL A 36 -4.30 17.00 -43.92
C VAL A 36 -5.63 16.69 -43.23
N ARG A 37 -5.71 15.52 -42.57
CA ARG A 37 -6.88 15.17 -41.76
C ARG A 37 -6.87 15.96 -40.45
N VAL A 38 -7.80 16.88 -40.30
CA VAL A 38 -8.01 17.68 -39.09
C VAL A 38 -9.09 17.06 -38.21
N LEU A 39 -9.06 17.39 -36.91
CA LEU A 39 -10.14 17.05 -35.98
C LEU A 39 -11.28 18.05 -36.20
N THR A 40 -12.46 17.54 -36.58
CA THR A 40 -13.66 18.33 -36.84
C THR A 40 -14.71 18.01 -35.79
N VAL A 41 -15.42 19.02 -35.31
CA VAL A 41 -16.56 18.87 -34.40
C VAL A 41 -17.80 19.34 -35.14
N GLU A 42 -18.77 18.45 -35.29
CA GLU A 42 -20.09 18.78 -35.80
C GLU A 42 -21.02 18.98 -34.61
N VAL A 43 -21.66 20.14 -34.54
CA VAL A 43 -22.59 20.48 -33.45
C VAL A 43 -23.99 20.52 -34.04
N SER A 44 -24.90 19.79 -33.38
CA SER A 44 -26.32 19.74 -33.70
C SER A 44 -27.15 19.87 -32.44
N GLU A 45 -28.46 20.04 -32.57
CA GLU A 45 -29.37 20.09 -31.43
C GLU A 45 -29.50 18.70 -30.79
N ARG A 46 -29.53 18.64 -29.46
CA ARG A 46 -29.74 17.40 -28.71
C ARG A 46 -31.16 16.91 -28.97
N ALA A 47 -31.30 15.94 -29.85
CA ALA A 47 -32.55 15.21 -29.96
C ALA A 47 -32.90 14.59 -28.59
N SER A 48 -34.17 14.65 -28.20
CA SER A 48 -34.68 13.93 -27.01
C SER A 48 -34.15 12.50 -27.05
N ALA A 49 -33.65 11.97 -25.92
CA ALA A 49 -33.05 10.64 -25.84
C ALA A 49 -33.95 9.52 -26.41
N ALA A 50 -35.27 9.76 -26.54
CA ALA A 50 -36.22 8.89 -27.21
C ALA A 50 -35.96 8.69 -28.73
N ALA A 51 -35.24 9.59 -29.41
CA ALA A 51 -34.98 9.51 -30.85
C ALA A 51 -33.67 8.80 -31.24
N LEU A 52 -32.79 8.52 -30.26
CA LEU A 52 -31.50 7.83 -30.50
C LEU A 52 -31.55 6.32 -30.23
N LEU A 53 -32.71 5.78 -29.81
CA LEU A 53 -32.90 4.36 -29.45
C LEU A 53 -33.88 3.63 -30.40
N VAL A 54 -34.20 4.22 -31.54
CA VAL A 54 -35.13 3.62 -32.51
C VAL A 54 -34.39 3.48 -33.83
N ASP A 55 -33.70 2.36 -34.02
CA ASP A 55 -33.43 1.74 -35.34
C ASP A 55 -32.65 0.42 -35.20
N ASP A 56 -33.03 -0.44 -34.25
CA ASP A 56 -32.67 -1.87 -34.32
C ASP A 56 -33.83 -2.72 -33.77
N ASP A 57 -34.54 -3.36 -34.71
CA ASP A 57 -35.76 -4.16 -34.53
C ASP A 57 -35.53 -5.53 -33.87
N ASP A 58 -34.38 -5.78 -33.24
CA ASP A 58 -34.07 -7.05 -32.57
C ASP A 58 -34.04 -6.88 -31.04
N ALA A 59 -35.22 -7.08 -30.45
CA ALA A 59 -35.43 -7.16 -29.02
C ALA A 59 -34.70 -8.35 -28.39
N LEU A 60 -33.68 -8.09 -27.57
CA LEU A 60 -33.38 -8.79 -26.31
C LEU A 60 -32.35 -7.94 -25.54
N ASP A 61 -32.77 -7.43 -24.37
CA ASP A 61 -32.03 -6.51 -23.47
C ASP A 61 -31.99 -5.02 -23.85
N ALA A 62 -33.17 -4.43 -24.07
CA ALA A 62 -33.33 -2.97 -24.04
C ALA A 62 -32.97 -2.44 -22.63
N LYS A 63 -31.74 -1.95 -22.46
CA LYS A 63 -31.35 -1.14 -21.30
C LYS A 63 -32.35 0.02 -21.17
N PRO A 64 -32.91 0.28 -19.97
CA PRO A 64 -33.81 1.41 -19.80
C PRO A 64 -33.08 2.69 -20.23
N PRO A 65 -33.72 3.58 -21.01
CA PRO A 65 -33.15 4.87 -21.32
C PRO A 65 -32.89 5.57 -19.99
N LEU A 66 -31.62 5.79 -19.67
CA LEU A 66 -31.27 6.66 -18.56
C LEU A 66 -31.97 8.00 -18.83
N ALA A 67 -32.94 8.35 -17.99
CA ALA A 67 -33.64 9.62 -18.07
C ALA A 67 -32.65 10.73 -17.70
N HIS A 68 -31.90 11.21 -18.69
CA HIS A 68 -30.87 12.21 -18.50
C HIS A 68 -31.49 13.60 -18.42
N ALA A 69 -31.07 14.39 -17.44
CA ALA A 69 -31.50 15.78 -17.35
C ALA A 69 -30.93 16.56 -18.55
N HIS A 70 -31.63 17.64 -18.94
CA HIS A 70 -31.17 18.55 -19.99
C HIS A 70 -29.78 19.12 -19.70
N ASP A 71 -29.44 19.25 -18.41
CA ASP A 71 -28.19 19.85 -17.93
C ASP A 71 -27.04 18.84 -17.76
N ASP A 72 -27.29 17.55 -17.99
CA ASP A 72 -26.24 16.54 -17.92
C ASP A 72 -25.30 16.60 -19.13
N THR A 73 -23.99 16.55 -18.87
CA THR A 73 -22.99 16.29 -19.91
C THR A 73 -22.73 14.78 -19.99
N ILE A 74 -23.01 14.19 -21.15
CA ILE A 74 -22.82 12.77 -21.43
C ILE A 74 -21.73 12.62 -22.49
N MET A 75 -20.85 11.64 -22.31
CA MET A 75 -19.88 11.24 -23.33
C MET A 75 -20.19 9.82 -23.80
N LEU A 76 -20.37 9.67 -25.10
CA LEU A 76 -20.62 8.38 -25.76
C LEU A 76 -19.31 7.96 -26.45
N VAL A 77 -18.89 6.72 -26.20
CA VAL A 77 -17.66 6.14 -26.76
C VAL A 77 -17.98 4.74 -27.26
N GLU A 78 -17.81 4.47 -28.55
CA GLU A 78 -18.09 3.15 -29.12
C GLU A 78 -17.01 2.71 -30.12
N PRO A 79 -16.65 1.42 -30.16
CA PRO A 79 -17.03 0.39 -29.20
C PRO A 79 -16.25 0.55 -27.88
N LEU A 80 -16.93 0.30 -26.76
CA LEU A 80 -16.31 0.17 -25.45
C LEU A 80 -16.93 -1.01 -24.71
N GLY A 81 -16.22 -2.14 -24.71
CA GLY A 81 -16.68 -3.36 -24.06
C GLY A 81 -16.67 -3.25 -22.53
N ALA A 82 -17.54 -4.01 -21.86
CA ALA A 82 -17.66 -3.98 -20.39
C ALA A 82 -16.33 -4.29 -19.67
N GLY A 83 -15.52 -5.23 -20.18
CA GLY A 83 -14.22 -5.58 -19.58
C GLY A 83 -13.19 -4.44 -19.73
N GLU A 84 -13.26 -3.69 -20.82
CA GLU A 84 -12.38 -2.56 -21.03
C GLU A 84 -12.79 -1.38 -20.14
N TRP A 85 -14.09 -1.09 -20.04
CA TRP A 85 -14.60 -0.10 -19.09
C TRP A 85 -14.22 -0.45 -17.64
N ALA A 86 -14.34 -1.72 -17.24
CA ALA A 86 -13.92 -2.17 -15.92
C ALA A 86 -12.43 -1.85 -15.67
N THR A 87 -11.59 -2.04 -16.68
CA THR A 87 -10.16 -1.69 -16.62
C THR A 87 -9.94 -0.19 -16.45
N PHE A 88 -10.62 0.65 -17.23
CA PHE A 88 -10.50 2.10 -17.11
C PHE A 88 -11.07 2.64 -15.81
N SER A 89 -12.22 2.15 -15.36
CA SER A 89 -12.85 2.56 -14.11
C SER A 89 -11.95 2.29 -12.90
N ALA A 90 -11.19 1.18 -12.92
CA ALA A 90 -10.27 0.82 -11.85
C ALA A 90 -9.07 1.79 -11.75
N ARG A 91 -8.81 2.57 -12.81
CA ARG A 91 -7.78 3.63 -12.79
C ARG A 91 -8.21 4.89 -12.05
N PHE A 92 -9.46 4.99 -11.60
CA PHE A 92 -9.99 6.18 -10.94
C PHE A 92 -10.70 5.83 -9.63
N LEU A 93 -10.12 6.23 -8.50
CA LEU A 93 -10.68 5.94 -7.17
C LEU A 93 -12.01 6.65 -6.91
N PHE A 94 -12.33 7.72 -7.64
CA PHE A 94 -13.65 8.36 -7.54
C PHE A 94 -14.76 7.60 -8.29
N LEU A 95 -14.41 6.75 -9.26
CA LEU A 95 -15.38 5.85 -9.91
C LEU A 95 -15.49 4.52 -9.15
N ARG A 96 -14.36 4.04 -8.63
CA ARG A 96 -14.27 2.79 -7.89
C ARG A 96 -13.47 3.00 -6.60
N PRO A 97 -14.11 3.53 -5.54
CA PRO A 97 -13.44 3.80 -4.28
C PRO A 97 -12.98 2.52 -3.60
N ALA A 98 -11.90 2.62 -2.83
CA ALA A 98 -11.44 1.53 -1.97
C ALA A 98 -12.51 1.19 -0.92
N ALA A 99 -12.68 -0.10 -0.64
CA ALA A 99 -13.59 -0.59 0.39
C ALA A 99 -13.01 -0.39 1.80
N ASP A 100 -11.72 -0.68 1.99
CA ASP A 100 -10.96 -0.32 3.18
C ASP A 100 -9.79 0.60 2.84
N SER A 101 -9.80 1.78 3.45
CA SER A 101 -8.70 2.73 3.37
C SER A 101 -8.55 3.55 4.65
N PHE A 102 -7.36 4.12 4.83
CA PHE A 102 -7.07 5.09 5.86
C PHE A 102 -6.64 6.41 5.22
N ARG A 103 -7.34 7.50 5.54
CA ARG A 103 -7.07 8.84 4.99
C ARG A 103 -6.34 9.72 6.00
N SER A 104 -5.30 10.40 5.53
CA SER A 104 -4.60 11.47 6.21
C SER A 104 -4.66 12.72 5.35
N VAL A 105 -5.19 13.82 5.90
CA VAL A 105 -5.35 15.09 5.18
C VAL A 105 -4.02 15.57 4.57
N GLU A 106 -2.92 15.38 5.28
CA GLU A 106 -1.60 15.89 4.90
C GLU A 106 -0.83 14.99 3.92
N LEU A 107 -0.98 13.66 4.04
CA LEU A 107 -0.13 12.69 3.32
C LEU A 107 -0.86 11.96 2.19
N GLY A 108 -2.20 11.98 2.20
CA GLY A 108 -3.03 11.20 1.29
C GLY A 108 -3.64 9.98 1.96
N GLU A 109 -3.77 8.89 1.24
CA GLU A 109 -4.58 7.74 1.64
C GLU A 109 -3.84 6.43 1.42
N LEU A 110 -3.90 5.58 2.45
CA LEU A 110 -3.42 4.20 2.44
C LEU A 110 -4.57 3.29 2.04
N LEU A 111 -4.43 2.58 0.93
CA LEU A 111 -5.43 1.68 0.36
C LEU A 111 -5.14 0.26 0.84
N LEU A 112 -6.10 -0.35 1.53
CA LEU A 112 -5.91 -1.62 2.23
C LEU A 112 -6.54 -2.81 1.50
N ASP A 113 -7.30 -2.58 0.43
CA ASP A 113 -7.85 -3.66 -0.39
C ASP A 113 -6.75 -4.46 -1.10
N ASP A 114 -6.88 -5.79 -1.11
CA ASP A 114 -5.89 -6.66 -1.76
C ASP A 114 -5.76 -6.40 -3.27
N GLY A 115 -6.88 -6.04 -3.92
CA GLY A 115 -6.90 -5.69 -5.35
C GLY A 115 -6.16 -4.38 -5.68
N LEU A 116 -5.91 -3.53 -4.68
CA LEU A 116 -5.19 -2.27 -4.83
C LEU A 116 -3.73 -2.36 -4.38
N ARG A 117 -3.26 -3.55 -3.97
CA ARG A 117 -1.89 -3.75 -3.51
C ARG A 117 -0.88 -3.34 -4.57
N GLY A 118 0.02 -2.43 -4.18
CA GLY A 118 1.09 -1.87 -4.99
C GLY A 118 0.63 -0.90 -6.08
N MET A 119 -0.64 -0.53 -6.11
CA MET A 119 -1.12 0.53 -6.99
C MET A 119 -0.76 1.90 -6.41
N LEU A 120 -0.14 2.74 -7.23
CA LEU A 120 0.06 4.16 -6.92
C LEU A 120 -0.99 5.00 -7.64
N TYR A 121 -1.75 5.75 -6.85
CA TYR A 121 -2.65 6.79 -7.29
C TYR A 121 -2.14 8.15 -6.83
N VAL A 122 -2.45 9.18 -7.60
CA VAL A 122 -2.25 10.57 -7.22
C VAL A 122 -3.55 11.31 -7.44
N LYS A 123 -4.10 11.91 -6.38
CA LYS A 123 -5.39 12.61 -6.41
C LYS A 123 -6.52 11.75 -7.02
N GLY A 124 -6.51 10.46 -6.70
CA GLY A 124 -7.50 9.50 -7.19
C GLY A 124 -7.29 8.99 -8.62
N VAL A 125 -6.21 9.38 -9.30
CA VAL A 125 -5.87 8.91 -10.66
C VAL A 125 -4.71 7.93 -10.58
N TRP A 126 -4.87 6.75 -11.18
CA TRP A 126 -3.84 5.72 -11.24
C TRP A 126 -2.65 6.20 -12.06
N ILE A 127 -1.45 5.98 -11.50
CA ILE A 127 -0.18 6.39 -12.09
C ILE A 127 0.62 5.18 -12.53
N ALA A 128 0.82 4.20 -11.64
CA ALA A 128 1.67 3.05 -11.90
C ALA A 128 1.36 1.86 -10.99
N ASP A 129 1.80 0.69 -11.45
CA ASP A 129 1.90 -0.52 -10.64
C ASP A 129 3.34 -0.65 -10.10
N MET A 130 3.49 -0.49 -8.79
CA MET A 130 4.77 -0.45 -8.08
C MET A 130 5.14 -1.80 -7.45
N ARG A 131 4.41 -2.89 -7.77
CA ARG A 131 4.67 -4.22 -7.21
C ARG A 131 6.06 -4.74 -7.59
N ALA A 132 6.46 -4.59 -8.85
CA ALA A 132 7.74 -5.12 -9.34
C ALA A 132 8.95 -4.30 -8.85
N GLU A 133 8.83 -2.96 -8.83
CA GLU A 133 9.95 -2.06 -8.56
C GLU A 133 10.17 -1.82 -7.06
N TYR A 134 9.09 -1.66 -6.30
CA TYR A 134 9.14 -1.24 -4.89
C TYR A 134 8.57 -2.26 -3.91
N ASN A 135 8.03 -3.38 -4.41
CA ASN A 135 7.35 -4.41 -3.61
C ASN A 135 6.33 -3.82 -2.63
N LEU A 136 5.56 -2.82 -3.05
CA LEU A 136 4.58 -2.18 -2.17
C LEU A 136 3.52 -3.19 -1.70
N GLY A 137 3.44 -3.36 -0.37
CA GLY A 137 2.48 -4.25 0.30
C GLY A 137 1.07 -3.68 0.43
N SER A 138 0.90 -2.39 0.11
CA SER A 138 -0.35 -1.63 0.15
C SER A 138 -0.52 -0.77 -1.10
N GLY A 139 -1.74 -0.29 -1.35
CA GLY A 139 -1.96 0.76 -2.35
C GLY A 139 -1.81 2.15 -1.71
N LEU A 140 -1.45 3.14 -2.52
CA LEU A 140 -1.24 4.51 -2.05
C LEU A 140 -1.98 5.49 -2.94
N ASN A 141 -2.60 6.50 -2.35
CA ASN A 141 -3.20 7.63 -3.05
C ASN A 141 -2.66 8.93 -2.46
N LEU A 142 -1.67 9.53 -3.11
CA LEU A 142 -0.95 10.70 -2.60
C LEU A 142 -1.57 12.00 -3.13
N THR A 143 -1.82 12.97 -2.25
CA THR A 143 -2.54 14.20 -2.60
C THR A 143 -1.62 15.37 -2.93
N HIS A 144 -0.41 15.39 -2.37
CA HIS A 144 0.58 16.45 -2.51
C HIS A 144 1.53 16.25 -3.71
N LEU A 145 1.51 15.08 -4.36
CA LEU A 145 2.31 14.88 -5.56
C LEU A 145 1.78 15.71 -6.73
N CYS A 146 2.71 16.37 -7.42
CA CYS A 146 2.44 17.05 -8.68
C CYS A 146 2.59 16.05 -9.83
N LEU A 147 1.60 16.04 -10.71
CA LEU A 147 1.67 15.30 -11.97
C LEU A 147 2.18 16.24 -13.06
N ASP A 148 3.07 15.74 -13.91
CA ASP A 148 3.42 16.46 -15.12
C ASP A 148 2.29 16.40 -16.17
N ARG A 149 2.49 17.05 -17.32
CA ARG A 149 1.52 17.07 -18.42
C ARG A 149 1.14 15.64 -18.88
N ASP A 150 2.08 14.72 -18.82
CA ASP A 150 1.94 13.35 -19.32
C ASP A 150 1.51 12.39 -18.19
N ARG A 151 1.08 12.94 -17.04
CA ARG A 151 0.59 12.24 -15.84
C ARG A 151 1.62 11.30 -15.23
N ARG A 152 2.91 11.57 -15.45
CA ARG A 152 3.99 10.91 -14.75
C ARG A 152 4.18 11.64 -13.43
N ALA A 153 4.09 10.88 -12.33
CA ALA A 153 4.58 11.36 -11.05
C ALA A 153 6.08 11.02 -11.00
N VAL A 154 6.93 12.03 -10.88
CA VAL A 154 8.32 11.79 -10.50
C VAL A 154 8.31 11.60 -9.00
N VAL A 155 8.25 10.36 -8.56
CA VAL A 155 8.32 10.02 -7.13
C VAL A 155 9.69 9.47 -6.86
N HIS A 156 10.46 10.16 -6.02
CA HIS A 156 11.69 9.60 -5.51
C HIS A 156 11.36 8.43 -4.57
N ALA A 157 12.08 7.32 -4.73
CA ALA A 157 11.92 6.13 -3.90
C ALA A 157 11.89 6.46 -2.39
N SER A 158 12.80 7.32 -1.95
CA SER A 158 12.89 7.79 -0.56
C SER A 158 11.64 8.51 -0.07
N ASP A 159 10.98 9.28 -0.94
CA ASP A 159 9.76 10.03 -0.59
C ASP A 159 8.58 9.08 -0.47
N LEU A 160 8.48 8.13 -1.40
CA LEU A 160 7.48 7.08 -1.36
C LEU A 160 7.58 6.29 -0.05
N GLU A 161 8.77 5.82 0.30
CA GLU A 161 9.05 5.08 1.55
C GLU A 161 8.72 5.90 2.79
N SER A 162 9.10 7.18 2.81
CA SER A 162 8.84 8.07 3.95
C SER A 162 7.34 8.26 4.16
N GLN A 163 6.61 8.57 3.10
CA GLN A 163 5.20 8.93 3.18
C GLN A 163 4.33 7.71 3.51
N SER A 164 4.62 6.58 2.89
CA SER A 164 3.94 5.32 3.18
C SER A 164 4.20 4.82 4.61
N ALA A 165 5.46 4.87 5.09
CA ALA A 165 5.78 4.55 6.48
C ALA A 165 5.06 5.48 7.46
N ALA A 166 5.04 6.79 7.18
CA ALA A 166 4.31 7.76 7.98
C ALA A 166 2.79 7.51 7.98
N LEU A 167 2.21 7.16 6.82
CA LEU A 167 0.80 6.78 6.68
C LEU A 167 0.48 5.53 7.52
N TRP A 168 1.31 4.49 7.46
CA TRP A 168 1.13 3.28 8.27
C TRP A 168 1.17 3.58 9.78
N VAL A 169 2.15 4.37 10.23
CA VAL A 169 2.26 4.74 11.64
C VAL A 169 1.03 5.54 12.11
N ARG A 170 0.53 6.47 11.29
CA ARG A 170 -0.72 7.21 11.57
C ARG A 170 -1.93 6.27 11.58
N ALA A 171 -2.01 5.37 10.59
CA ALA A 171 -3.08 4.40 10.45
C ALA A 171 -3.18 3.48 11.67
N ILE A 172 -2.06 2.97 12.17
CA ILE A 172 -2.02 2.15 13.40
C ILE A 172 -2.40 2.98 14.62
N GLY A 173 -1.94 4.23 14.70
CA GLY A 173 -2.32 5.15 15.78
C GLY A 173 -3.83 5.32 15.92
N THR A 174 -4.56 5.34 14.80
CA THR A 174 -6.03 5.40 14.77
C THR A 174 -6.70 4.02 14.82
N ARG A 175 -6.11 3.01 14.17
CA ARG A 175 -6.65 1.65 14.02
C ARG A 175 -5.59 0.62 14.45
N PRO A 176 -5.41 0.35 15.75
CA PRO A 176 -4.35 -0.53 16.27
C PRO A 176 -4.35 -1.95 15.68
N ARG A 177 -5.51 -2.44 15.22
CA ARG A 177 -5.63 -3.73 14.51
C ARG A 177 -4.74 -3.86 13.27
N LEU A 178 -4.36 -2.74 12.65
CA LEU A 178 -3.47 -2.73 11.49
C LEU A 178 -2.01 -3.07 11.83
N ALA A 179 -1.66 -3.10 13.12
CA ALA A 179 -0.31 -3.44 13.56
C ALA A 179 0.10 -4.86 13.15
N ALA A 180 -0.82 -5.83 13.16
CA ALA A 180 -0.56 -7.19 12.70
C ALA A 180 -0.19 -7.23 11.21
N ARG A 181 -0.94 -6.52 10.37
CA ARG A 181 -0.67 -6.44 8.93
C ARG A 181 0.68 -5.78 8.61
N VAL A 182 1.03 -4.70 9.30
CA VAL A 182 2.35 -4.07 9.12
C VAL A 182 3.47 -5.01 9.57
N LEU A 183 3.26 -5.76 10.65
CA LEU A 183 4.23 -6.76 11.09
C LEU A 183 4.45 -7.85 10.03
N GLU A 184 3.38 -8.38 9.44
CA GLU A 184 3.47 -9.37 8.36
C GLU A 184 4.27 -8.83 7.17
N LEU A 185 4.04 -7.57 6.77
CA LEU A 185 4.78 -6.93 5.69
C LEU A 185 6.28 -6.75 6.03
N MET A 186 6.61 -6.42 7.28
CA MET A 186 8.02 -6.27 7.73
C MET A 186 8.74 -7.61 7.91
N GLN A 187 8.01 -8.71 8.09
CA GLN A 187 8.57 -10.06 8.23
C GLN A 187 8.87 -10.73 6.89
N GLN A 188 8.49 -10.11 5.76
CA GLN A 188 8.83 -10.63 4.44
C GLN A 188 10.34 -10.64 4.22
N PRO A 189 10.88 -11.59 3.43
CA PRO A 189 12.32 -11.64 3.12
C PRO A 189 12.86 -10.34 2.51
N MET A 190 12.03 -9.65 1.73
CA MET A 190 12.30 -8.33 1.18
C MET A 190 11.14 -7.41 1.51
N PRO A 191 11.19 -6.69 2.66
CA PRO A 191 10.13 -5.78 3.06
C PRO A 191 9.87 -4.73 1.98
N GLY A 192 8.59 -4.51 1.71
CA GLY A 192 8.12 -3.50 0.77
C GLY A 192 8.55 -2.09 1.17
N ALA A 193 8.74 -1.23 0.16
CA ALA A 193 9.06 0.18 0.36
C ALA A 193 8.09 0.87 1.35
N ASP A 194 6.85 0.39 1.44
CA ASP A 194 5.83 0.96 2.31
C ASP A 194 6.07 0.79 3.81
N VAL A 195 6.86 -0.20 4.21
CA VAL A 195 7.13 -0.46 5.62
C VAL A 195 8.58 -0.23 6.03
N ARG A 196 9.52 -0.16 5.07
CA ARG A 196 10.98 -0.08 5.32
C ARG A 196 11.38 0.95 6.38
N ARG A 197 10.76 2.13 6.37
CA ARG A 197 11.12 3.25 7.24
C ARG A 197 10.21 3.43 8.46
N VAL A 198 9.34 2.47 8.77
CA VAL A 198 8.36 2.58 9.87
C VAL A 198 9.01 2.97 11.20
N SER A 199 10.17 2.40 11.55
CA SER A 199 10.89 2.70 12.79
C SER A 199 11.23 4.18 12.95
N GLU A 200 11.63 4.85 11.87
CA GLU A 200 12.01 6.26 11.86
C GLU A 200 10.83 7.19 12.22
N PHE A 201 9.59 6.77 11.95
CA PHE A 201 8.39 7.55 12.21
C PHE A 201 7.72 7.27 13.57
N LEU A 202 8.30 6.37 14.38
CA LEU A 202 7.80 6.01 15.72
C LEU A 202 8.21 6.99 16.83
N GLY A 203 9.09 7.96 16.54
CA GLY A 203 9.51 8.98 17.52
C GLY A 203 8.32 9.61 18.25
N GLY A 204 8.25 9.43 19.58
CA GLY A 204 7.16 9.94 20.42
C GLY A 204 5.84 9.15 20.38
N LYS A 205 5.74 8.07 19.59
CA LYS A 205 4.51 7.29 19.40
C LYS A 205 4.59 5.89 20.03
N ALA A 206 4.84 5.85 21.34
CA ALA A 206 4.99 4.59 22.07
C ALA A 206 3.79 3.65 21.89
N GLY A 207 2.56 4.18 21.82
CA GLY A 207 1.36 3.38 21.59
C GLY A 207 1.34 2.60 20.27
N VAL A 208 1.93 3.15 19.20
CA VAL A 208 2.03 2.45 17.91
C VAL A 208 3.04 1.32 18.00
N ALA A 209 4.22 1.59 18.58
CA ALA A 209 5.25 0.57 18.80
C ALA A 209 4.73 -0.56 19.72
N ASP A 210 3.96 -0.23 20.76
CA ASP A 210 3.35 -1.20 21.66
C ASP A 210 2.25 -2.02 20.97
N ALA A 211 1.48 -1.45 20.03
CA ALA A 211 0.52 -2.20 19.21
C ALA A 211 1.22 -3.24 18.32
N ILE A 212 2.32 -2.85 17.64
CA ILE A 212 3.12 -3.76 16.82
C ILE A 212 3.77 -4.84 17.69
N ALA A 213 4.34 -4.46 18.84
CA ALA A 213 4.90 -5.42 19.78
C ALA A 213 3.83 -6.40 20.29
N SER A 214 2.62 -5.92 20.56
CA SER A 214 1.51 -6.78 20.99
C SER A 214 1.11 -7.80 19.93
N ALA A 215 1.06 -7.41 18.66
CA ALA A 215 0.85 -8.34 17.56
C ALA A 215 1.97 -9.39 17.46
N TRP A 216 3.23 -8.96 17.63
CA TRP A 216 4.38 -9.86 17.62
C TRP A 216 4.35 -10.89 18.75
N PHE A 217 4.09 -10.46 19.99
CA PHE A 217 3.98 -11.36 21.15
C PHE A 217 2.76 -12.28 21.06
N ALA A 218 1.67 -11.85 20.41
CA ALA A 218 0.53 -12.73 20.14
C ALA A 218 0.90 -13.87 19.17
N GLN A 219 1.75 -13.61 18.17
CA GLN A 219 2.21 -14.61 17.20
C GLN A 219 3.26 -15.57 17.78
N HIS A 220 4.16 -15.07 18.62
CA HIS A 220 5.34 -15.83 19.06
C HIS A 220 5.31 -16.29 20.52
N GLY A 221 4.36 -15.82 21.33
CA GLY A 221 4.27 -16.09 22.77
C GLY A 221 4.79 -14.93 23.62
N GLY A 222 4.20 -14.73 24.80
CA GLY A 222 4.51 -13.58 25.67
C GLY A 222 5.90 -13.59 26.30
N ASP A 223 6.57 -14.73 26.31
CA ASP A 223 7.93 -14.94 26.80
C ASP A 223 8.99 -14.97 25.69
N ALA A 224 8.57 -14.90 24.43
CA ALA A 224 9.46 -14.91 23.28
C ALA A 224 10.39 -13.69 23.27
N VAL A 225 11.63 -13.89 22.83
CA VAL A 225 12.64 -12.84 22.78
C VAL A 225 13.07 -12.63 21.32
N PRO A 226 12.80 -11.45 20.73
CA PRO A 226 13.26 -11.14 19.39
C PRO A 226 14.77 -10.91 19.39
N ILE A 227 15.50 -11.55 18.49
CA ILE A 227 16.97 -11.45 18.37
C ILE A 227 17.41 -11.23 16.93
N ALA A 228 18.44 -10.40 16.72
CA ALA A 228 19.04 -10.20 15.40
C ALA A 228 19.95 -11.38 15.05
N GLN A 229 20.13 -11.64 13.75
CA GLN A 229 21.15 -12.57 13.28
C GLN A 229 22.55 -12.20 13.78
N GLY A 230 22.89 -10.90 13.82
CA GLY A 230 24.16 -10.41 14.33
C GLY A 230 24.35 -10.62 15.84
N ASP A 231 23.27 -10.47 16.61
CA ASP A 231 23.28 -10.66 18.07
C ASP A 231 23.44 -12.15 18.44
N LEU A 232 22.90 -13.06 17.63
CA LEU A 232 23.04 -14.50 17.85
C LEU A 232 24.52 -14.91 17.86
N ALA A 233 25.32 -14.38 16.93
CA ALA A 233 26.75 -14.66 16.86
C ALA A 233 27.51 -14.21 18.12
N LEU A 234 27.14 -13.06 18.69
CA LEU A 234 27.72 -12.53 19.93
C LEU A 234 27.38 -13.40 21.15
N LEU A 235 26.18 -13.98 21.18
CA LEU A 235 25.71 -14.81 22.32
C LEU A 235 26.22 -16.26 22.28
N CYS A 236 26.52 -16.79 21.09
CA CYS A 236 27.02 -18.15 20.90
C CYS A 236 28.55 -18.26 21.05
N GLY A 237 29.29 -17.16 20.96
CA GLY A 237 30.75 -17.13 21.11
C GLY A 237 31.51 -17.71 19.90
N PRO A 238 32.85 -17.59 19.85
CA PRO A 238 33.65 -17.98 18.68
C PRO A 238 33.69 -19.49 18.40
N SER A 239 33.31 -20.31 19.38
CA SER A 239 33.34 -21.78 19.30
C SER A 239 31.97 -22.42 19.08
N GLY A 240 30.89 -21.63 19.16
CA GLY A 240 29.52 -22.15 19.19
C GLY A 240 28.89 -22.10 17.81
N LEU A 241 28.80 -23.26 17.15
CA LEU A 241 27.78 -23.54 16.13
C LEU A 241 26.47 -22.86 16.55
N GLY A 242 25.92 -22.01 15.67
CA GLY A 242 24.77 -21.14 15.88
C GLY A 242 23.44 -21.88 16.08
N ASP A 243 23.40 -22.78 17.05
CA ASP A 243 22.23 -23.54 17.41
C ASP A 243 21.36 -22.71 18.36
N LEU A 244 20.37 -22.06 17.77
CA LEU A 244 19.32 -21.31 18.47
C LEU A 244 18.69 -22.17 19.58
N ALA A 245 18.50 -23.48 19.34
CA ALA A 245 17.87 -24.38 20.31
C ALA A 245 18.73 -24.60 21.56
N ALA A 246 20.05 -24.70 21.40
CA ALA A 246 20.97 -24.78 22.54
C ALA A 246 20.92 -23.51 23.39
N LEU A 247 20.82 -22.34 22.74
CA LEU A 247 20.70 -21.06 23.41
C LEU A 247 19.34 -20.92 24.12
N GLU A 248 18.25 -21.32 23.47
CA GLU A 248 16.90 -21.37 24.06
C GLU A 248 16.88 -22.25 25.32
N LYS A 249 17.45 -23.47 25.24
CA LYS A 249 17.57 -24.39 26.37
C LYS A 249 18.37 -23.80 27.52
N ARG A 250 19.46 -23.11 27.22
CA ARG A 250 20.31 -22.45 28.24
C ARG A 250 19.60 -21.28 28.91
N LEU A 251 18.83 -20.51 28.16
CA LEU A 251 18.11 -19.33 28.66
C LEU A 251 16.75 -19.67 29.27
N GLY A 252 16.22 -20.87 29.02
CA GLY A 252 14.87 -21.25 29.41
C GLY A 252 13.80 -20.37 28.76
N ARG A 253 14.07 -19.87 27.54
CA ARG A 253 13.21 -18.91 26.84
C ARG A 253 13.21 -19.18 25.35
N ARG A 254 12.07 -18.93 24.71
CA ARG A 254 11.93 -18.98 23.26
C ARG A 254 12.63 -17.79 22.61
N LEU A 255 13.54 -18.05 21.69
CA LEU A 255 14.23 -17.04 20.90
C LEU A 255 13.67 -17.05 19.49
N VAL A 256 13.44 -15.86 18.94
CA VAL A 256 12.87 -15.73 17.59
C VAL A 256 13.76 -14.80 16.79
N LEU A 257 14.37 -15.35 15.75
CA LEU A 257 15.15 -14.56 14.81
C LEU A 257 14.23 -13.61 14.04
N VAL A 258 14.61 -12.34 14.02
CA VAL A 258 13.84 -11.29 13.35
C VAL A 258 14.78 -10.37 12.56
N SER A 259 14.23 -9.67 11.58
CA SER A 259 14.98 -8.65 10.84
C SER A 259 15.35 -7.47 11.75
N GLN A 260 16.40 -6.73 11.36
CA GLN A 260 16.83 -5.53 12.10
C GLN A 260 15.68 -4.50 12.19
N GLN A 261 14.91 -4.34 11.13
CA GLN A 261 13.75 -3.45 11.08
C GLN A 261 12.70 -3.78 12.14
N VAL A 262 12.34 -5.06 12.30
CA VAL A 262 11.42 -5.49 13.34
C VAL A 262 12.01 -5.20 14.72
N LEU A 263 13.30 -5.44 14.93
CA LEU A 263 13.95 -5.09 16.20
C LEU A 263 13.89 -3.59 16.48
N ASP A 264 14.20 -2.75 15.49
CA ASP A 264 14.19 -1.30 15.66
C ASP A 264 12.80 -0.83 16.12
N VAL A 265 11.74 -1.29 15.44
CA VAL A 265 10.35 -1.02 15.82
C VAL A 265 10.05 -1.49 17.24
N LEU A 266 10.40 -2.73 17.57
CA LEU A 266 10.20 -3.27 18.92
C LEU A 266 11.04 -2.51 19.96
N GLY A 267 12.17 -1.91 19.57
CA GLY A 267 13.03 -1.08 20.42
C GLY A 267 12.33 0.15 20.99
N HIS A 268 11.33 0.68 20.26
CA HIS A 268 10.50 1.78 20.71
C HIS A 268 9.41 1.35 21.72
N SER A 269 9.14 0.05 21.86
CA SER A 269 8.11 -0.48 22.75
C SER A 269 8.59 -0.61 24.21
N VAL A 270 7.72 -0.27 25.15
CA VAL A 270 7.94 -0.51 26.58
C VAL A 270 7.97 -2.02 26.89
N ARG A 271 7.16 -2.81 26.17
CA ARG A 271 7.10 -4.27 26.34
C ARG A 271 8.44 -4.95 26.02
N ARG A 272 9.11 -4.58 24.91
CA ARG A 272 10.43 -5.12 24.59
C ARG A 272 11.46 -4.78 25.67
N ARG A 273 11.48 -3.52 26.16
CA ARG A 273 12.40 -3.12 27.24
C ARG A 273 12.24 -3.99 28.48
N ARG A 274 11.00 -4.31 28.88
CA ARG A 274 10.74 -5.25 29.98
C ARG A 274 11.24 -6.67 29.69
N ALA A 275 10.99 -7.18 28.47
CA ALA A 275 11.48 -8.49 28.06
C ALA A 275 13.01 -8.58 28.11
N LEU A 276 13.72 -7.57 27.59
CA LEU A 276 15.19 -7.50 27.62
C LEU A 276 15.76 -7.35 29.03
N LEU A 277 15.15 -6.53 29.90
CA LEU A 277 15.55 -6.43 31.29
C LEU A 277 15.45 -7.79 32.00
N SER A 278 14.37 -8.53 31.76
CA SER A 278 14.21 -9.87 32.32
C SER A 278 15.23 -10.89 31.77
N LEU A 279 15.63 -10.74 30.50
CA LEU A 279 16.70 -11.55 29.90
C LEU A 279 18.06 -11.24 30.52
N SER A 280 18.39 -9.96 30.68
CA SER A 280 19.64 -9.50 31.30
C SER A 280 19.78 -10.06 32.73
N LEU A 281 18.71 -9.99 33.53
CA LEU A 281 18.67 -10.58 34.86
C LEU A 281 18.91 -12.11 34.84
N THR A 282 18.37 -12.81 33.84
CA THR A 282 18.56 -14.26 33.69
C THR A 282 20.00 -14.59 33.30
N LEU A 283 20.59 -13.81 32.39
CA LEU A 283 21.99 -13.94 31.97
C LEU A 283 22.97 -13.65 33.12
N SER A 284 22.71 -12.63 33.93
CA SER A 284 23.53 -12.32 35.12
C SER A 284 23.49 -13.48 36.12
N ARG A 285 22.32 -14.09 36.35
CA ARG A 285 22.19 -15.27 37.22
C ARG A 285 22.94 -16.48 36.65
N ALA A 286 22.82 -16.75 35.35
CA ALA A 286 23.51 -17.87 34.70
C ALA A 286 25.05 -17.72 34.66
N ARG A 287 25.55 -16.47 34.70
CA ARG A 287 26.99 -16.18 34.75
C ARG A 287 27.58 -16.20 36.15
N THR A 288 26.77 -16.22 37.20
CA THR A 288 27.28 -16.34 38.57
C THR A 288 27.56 -17.82 38.80
N PRO A 289 28.82 -18.28 38.86
CA PRO A 289 29.10 -19.67 39.17
C PRO A 289 28.54 -19.93 40.56
N CYS A 290 27.72 -20.97 40.73
CA CYS A 290 27.50 -21.54 42.05
C CYS A 290 28.89 -21.91 42.58
N SER A 291 29.42 -21.08 43.47
CA SER A 291 30.63 -21.35 44.23
C SER A 291 30.30 -22.43 45.26
N ASP A 292 30.01 -23.63 44.78
CA ASP A 292 30.12 -24.85 45.58
C ASP A 292 31.61 -25.18 45.69
N VAL A 293 32.33 -24.34 46.45
CA VAL A 293 33.61 -24.73 47.00
C VAL A 293 33.26 -25.58 48.23
N PRO A 294 33.46 -26.90 48.20
CA PRO A 294 33.26 -27.71 49.40
C PRO A 294 34.19 -27.20 50.50
N PRO A 295 33.72 -27.10 51.76
CA PRO A 295 34.56 -26.63 52.86
C PRO A 295 35.80 -27.52 52.96
N ARG A 296 36.98 -26.90 52.85
CA ARG A 296 38.27 -27.57 53.08
C ARG A 296 38.24 -28.20 54.48
N ALA A 297 38.26 -29.52 54.54
CA ALA A 297 38.49 -30.25 55.77
C ALA A 297 39.83 -29.81 56.39
N SER A 298 39.78 -29.36 57.64
CA SER A 298 40.97 -29.02 58.42
C SER A 298 41.79 -30.29 58.69
N PRO A 299 43.13 -30.23 58.62
CA PRO A 299 43.97 -31.38 58.91
C PRO A 299 43.90 -31.73 60.42
N PRO A 300 43.90 -33.02 60.77
CA PRO A 300 43.90 -33.47 62.16
C PRO A 300 45.23 -33.12 62.84
N SER A 301 45.12 -32.73 64.12
CA SER A 301 46.21 -32.36 65.03
C SER A 301 46.98 -33.57 65.54
#